data_AF-A0A1F3YMZ3-F1
#
_entry.id   AF-A0A1F3YMZ3-F1
#
_cell.length_a   1.000
_cell.length_b   1.000
_cell.length_c   1.000
_cell.angle_alpha   90.00
_cell.angle_beta   90.00
_cell.angle_gamma   90.00
#
_symmetry.space_group_name_H-M   'P 1'
#
loop_
_entity.id
_entity.type
_entity.pdbx_description
1 polymer ?
#
loop_
_entity_poly.entity_id
_entity_poly.type
_entity_poly.pdbx_seq_one_letter_code
_entity_poly.pdbx_strand_id
1 'polypeptide(L)'
;MEAVQLLGKWLRIAQGHVSFGMGCSCGMGLVKIQARDFELQILDYLYGKHGGAEAVLALLREHAGYRPGDAGSITALLRAIATGAPEGEAEPQLALLRDLERSIDSFDEVHRG
;
A
#
# COMPACT_ATOMS: atom_id res chain seq x y z
N MET A 1 11.06 4.37 12.45
CA MET A 1 11.88 3.69 11.39
C MET A 1 11.08 2.64 10.59
N GLU A 2 9.84 2.34 10.96
CA GLU A 2 9.02 1.29 10.34
C GLU A 2 8.69 1.57 8.86
N ALA A 3 8.41 2.82 8.50
CA ALA A 3 8.03 3.18 7.13
C ALA A 3 9.10 2.87 6.06
N VAL A 4 10.39 3.05 6.37
CA VAL A 4 11.50 2.75 5.44
C VAL A 4 11.61 1.25 5.20
N GLN A 5 11.46 0.44 6.25
CA GLN A 5 11.48 -1.01 6.14
C GLN A 5 10.28 -1.52 5.33
N LEU A 6 9.09 -0.97 5.60
CA LEU A 6 7.87 -1.29 4.87
C LEU A 6 7.97 -0.91 3.40
N LEU A 7 8.55 0.25 3.08
CA LEU A 7 8.82 0.68 1.71
C LEU A 7 9.71 -0.33 0.98
N GLY A 8 10.79 -0.79 1.62
CA GLY A 8 11.67 -1.81 1.05
C GLY A 8 10.96 -3.15 0.81
N LYS A 9 10.09 -3.57 1.73
CA LYS A 9 9.27 -4.78 1.57
C LYS A 9 8.28 -4.62 0.41
N TRP A 10 7.51 -3.53 0.39
CA TRP A 10 6.55 -3.20 -0.65
C TRP A 10 7.20 -3.14 -2.03
N LEU A 11 8.31 -2.41 -2.17
CA LEU A 11 9.04 -2.31 -3.44
C LEU A 11 9.48 -3.68 -3.97
N ARG A 12 9.94 -4.60 -3.10
CA ARG A 12 10.31 -5.95 -3.52
C ARG A 12 9.10 -6.76 -4.00
N ILE A 13 7.97 -6.66 -3.31
CA ILE A 13 6.73 -7.35 -3.71
C ILE A 13 6.23 -6.75 -5.04
N ALA A 14 6.02 -5.44 -5.08
CA ALA A 14 5.54 -4.73 -6.26
C ALA A 14 6.46 -4.96 -7.49
N GLN A 15 7.78 -4.86 -7.34
CA GLN A 15 8.73 -5.10 -8.45
C GLN A 15 8.87 -6.59 -8.81
N GLY A 16 8.76 -7.49 -7.83
CA GLY A 16 8.75 -8.94 -8.06
C GLY A 16 7.60 -9.39 -8.95
N HIS A 17 6.45 -8.70 -8.86
CA HIS A 17 5.27 -9.01 -9.67
C HIS A 17 5.23 -8.32 -11.05
N VAL A 18 6.01 -7.26 -11.31
CA VAL A 18 6.12 -6.68 -12.67
C VAL A 18 6.98 -7.54 -13.61
N SER A 19 7.78 -8.48 -13.08
CA SER A 19 8.65 -9.34 -13.89
C SER A 19 8.04 -10.66 -14.36
N PHE A 20 6.73 -10.87 -14.19
CA PHE A 20 6.02 -12.01 -14.80
C PHE A 20 5.12 -11.56 -15.95
N GLY A 21 5.75 -10.94 -16.95
CA GLY A 21 5.29 -10.94 -18.34
C GLY A 21 5.44 -12.31 -19.03
N MET A 22 5.38 -13.41 -18.29
CA MET A 22 5.34 -14.78 -18.80
C MET A 22 4.22 -15.50 -18.05
N GLY A 23 3.21 -16.00 -18.76
CA GLY A 23 1.94 -16.40 -18.17
C GLY A 23 2.03 -17.43 -17.04
N CYS A 24 1.41 -17.12 -15.90
CA CYS A 24 0.97 -18.16 -14.98
C CYS A 24 -0.21 -18.90 -15.64
N SER A 25 0.08 -20.11 -16.11
CA SER A 25 -0.88 -21.11 -16.58
C SER A 25 -1.61 -21.77 -15.39
N CYS A 26 -2.21 -20.97 -14.51
CA CYS A 26 -3.19 -21.46 -13.55
C CYS A 26 -4.55 -21.04 -14.08
N GLY A 27 -5.28 -22.02 -14.61
CA GLY A 27 -6.54 -21.82 -15.30
C GLY A 27 -7.63 -21.21 -14.44
N MET A 28 -8.59 -20.62 -15.16
CA MET A 28 -9.90 -20.13 -14.72
C MET A 28 -9.92 -18.77 -14.01
N GLY A 29 -10.26 -17.73 -14.77
CA GLY A 29 -10.75 -16.45 -14.25
C GLY A 29 -9.91 -15.26 -14.69
N LEU A 30 -10.40 -14.51 -15.68
CA LEU A 30 -9.79 -13.31 -16.26
C LEU A 30 -9.77 -12.12 -15.28
N VAL A 31 -8.96 -12.16 -14.24
CA VAL A 31 -8.62 -10.95 -13.47
C VAL A 31 -7.11 -10.88 -13.33
N LYS A 32 -6.45 -10.19 -14.28
CA LYS A 32 -5.10 -9.68 -14.06
C LYS A 32 -5.21 -8.59 -13.00
N ILE A 33 -5.29 -8.96 -11.72
CA ILE A 33 -5.15 -7.99 -10.63
C ILE A 33 -3.71 -7.49 -10.74
N GLN A 34 -3.53 -6.33 -11.33
CA GLN A 34 -2.22 -5.70 -11.38
C GLN A 34 -1.90 -5.17 -9.98
N ALA A 35 -0.61 -5.10 -9.64
CA ALA A 35 -0.16 -4.48 -8.39
C ALA A 35 -0.82 -3.09 -8.17
N ARG A 36 -1.11 -2.36 -9.25
CA ARG A 36 -1.86 -1.10 -9.24
C ARG A 36 -3.30 -1.22 -8.73
N ASP A 37 -4.06 -2.22 -9.15
CA ASP A 37 -5.43 -2.42 -8.68
C ASP A 37 -5.45 -2.77 -7.19
N PHE A 38 -4.44 -3.53 -6.76
CA PHE A 38 -4.26 -3.85 -5.35
C PHE A 38 -3.82 -2.64 -4.52
N GLU A 39 -2.94 -1.78 -5.04
CA GLU A 39 -2.58 -0.51 -4.40
C GLU A 39 -3.84 0.32 -4.12
N LEU A 40 -4.73 0.44 -5.10
CA LEU A 40 -5.99 1.16 -4.93
C LEU A 40 -6.89 0.50 -3.87
N GLN A 41 -7.04 -0.82 -3.88
CA GLN A 41 -7.86 -1.52 -2.88
C GLN A 41 -7.35 -1.33 -1.44
N ILE A 42 -6.04 -1.39 -1.22
CA ILE A 42 -5.48 -1.12 0.11
C ILE A 42 -5.73 0.34 0.48
N LEU A 43 -5.50 1.29 -0.43
CA LEU A 43 -5.71 2.71 -0.13
C LEU A 43 -7.18 3.02 0.17
N ASP A 44 -8.12 2.40 -0.54
CA ASP A 44 -9.56 2.47 -0.25
C ASP A 44 -9.90 1.86 1.12
N TYR A 45 -9.31 0.72 1.47
CA TYR A 45 -9.45 0.12 2.79
C TYR A 45 -8.93 1.04 3.90
N LEU A 46 -7.72 1.59 3.74
CA LEU A 46 -7.10 2.49 4.70
C LEU A 46 -7.88 3.80 4.84
N TYR A 47 -8.38 4.35 3.72
CA TYR A 47 -9.23 5.53 3.73
C TYR A 47 -10.54 5.28 4.50
N GLY A 48 -11.19 4.14 4.26
CA GLY A 48 -12.41 3.77 4.97
C GLY A 48 -12.17 3.53 6.46
N LYS A 49 -11.06 2.88 6.80
CA LYS A 49 -10.71 2.56 8.20
C LYS A 49 -10.26 3.78 9.00
N HIS A 50 -9.47 4.66 8.39
CA HIS A 50 -8.94 5.87 9.02
C HIS A 50 -9.76 7.13 8.68
N GLY A 51 -10.99 6.98 8.18
CA GLY A 51 -11.86 8.09 7.80
C GLY A 51 -12.18 9.09 8.93
N GLY A 52 -11.91 8.74 10.18
CA GLY A 52 -12.03 9.64 11.34
C GLY A 52 -10.74 10.40 11.70
N ALA A 53 -9.61 10.08 11.07
CA ALA A 53 -8.32 10.68 11.36
C ALA A 53 -7.92 11.64 10.23
N GLU A 54 -8.32 12.91 10.34
CA GLU A 54 -8.03 13.96 9.35
C GLU A 54 -6.53 14.04 8.98
N ALA A 55 -5.64 13.83 9.94
CA ALA A 55 -4.19 13.78 9.71
C ALA A 55 -3.79 12.66 8.72
N VAL A 56 -4.41 11.48 8.82
CA VAL A 56 -4.15 10.35 7.91
C VAL A 56 -4.75 10.62 6.53
N LEU A 57 -5.95 11.23 6.48
CA LEU A 57 -6.59 11.60 5.22
C LEU A 57 -5.79 12.65 4.46
N ALA A 58 -5.25 13.65 5.16
CA ALA A 58 -4.33 14.63 4.61
C ALA A 58 -3.08 13.94 4.04
N LEU A 59 -2.42 13.06 4.81
CA LEU A 59 -1.26 12.30 4.31
C LEU A 59 -1.58 11.48 3.06
N LEU A 60 -2.72 10.78 3.02
CA LEU A 60 -3.15 9.99 1.85
C LEU A 60 -3.35 10.87 0.62
N ARG A 61 -4.02 12.03 0.76
CA ARG A 61 -4.28 12.93 -0.38
C ARG A 61 -3.02 13.66 -0.84
N GLU A 62 -2.25 14.20 0.09
CA GLU A 62 -1.08 15.05 -0.20
C GLU A 62 0.12 14.23 -0.68
N HIS A 63 0.32 13.03 -0.14
CA HIS A 63 1.51 12.24 -0.43
C HIS A 63 1.25 11.00 -1.29
N ALA A 64 0.13 10.31 -1.09
CA ALA A 64 -0.21 9.17 -1.93
C ALA A 64 -0.87 9.60 -3.25
N GLY A 65 -1.29 10.87 -3.37
CA GLY A 65 -2.13 11.35 -4.47
C GLY A 65 -3.47 10.63 -4.51
N TYR A 66 -3.94 10.15 -3.35
CA TYR A 66 -5.08 9.26 -3.27
C TYR A 66 -6.39 9.96 -3.69
N ARG A 67 -7.08 9.31 -4.62
CA ARG A 67 -8.41 9.61 -5.10
C ARG A 67 -9.25 8.34 -5.00
N PRO A 68 -10.35 8.35 -4.22
CA PRO A 68 -11.18 7.17 -4.01
C PRO A 68 -11.56 6.48 -5.32
N GLY A 69 -11.21 5.20 -5.47
CA GLY A 69 -11.50 4.41 -6.66
C GLY A 69 -10.86 4.84 -7.98
N ASP A 70 -9.95 5.82 -7.99
CA ASP A 70 -9.39 6.40 -9.22
C ASP A 70 -7.86 6.29 -9.28
N ALA A 71 -7.17 6.84 -8.27
CA ALA A 71 -5.72 6.96 -8.28
C ALA A 71 -5.12 6.90 -6.87
N GLY A 72 -3.88 6.46 -6.78
CA GLY A 72 -3.13 6.47 -5.54
C GLY A 72 -1.89 5.60 -5.64
N SER A 73 -0.87 5.91 -4.86
CA SER A 73 0.29 5.04 -4.75
C SER A 73 0.77 4.85 -3.31
N ILE A 74 0.82 3.58 -2.90
CA ILE A 74 1.39 3.17 -1.61
C ILE A 74 2.88 3.52 -1.57
N THR A 75 3.58 3.38 -2.70
CA THR A 75 5.00 3.71 -2.82
C THR A 75 5.24 5.19 -2.53
N ALA A 76 4.39 6.08 -3.06
CA ALA A 76 4.50 7.52 -2.83
C ALA A 76 4.19 7.88 -1.38
N LEU A 77 3.15 7.28 -0.80
CA LEU A 77 2.80 7.44 0.62
C LEU A 77 3.95 7.03 1.55
N LEU A 78 4.45 5.81 1.40
CA LEU A 78 5.52 5.27 2.25
C LEU A 78 6.81 6.07 2.11
N ARG A 79 7.13 6.52 0.88
CA ARG A 79 8.28 7.39 0.65
C ARG A 79 8.13 8.71 1.38
N ALA A 80 6.97 9.36 1.27
CA ALA A 80 6.74 10.62 1.93
C ALA A 80 6.78 10.50 3.45
N ILE A 81 6.20 9.43 4.02
CA ILE A 81 6.30 9.14 5.46
C ILE A 81 7.77 8.91 5.85
N ALA A 82 8.52 8.15 5.06
CA ALA A 82 9.95 7.90 5.31
C ALA A 82 10.82 9.17 5.24
N THR A 83 10.51 10.10 4.33
CA THR A 83 11.29 11.35 4.15
C THR A 83 10.81 12.49 5.03
N GLY A 84 9.56 12.48 5.44
CA GLY A 84 8.87 13.57 6.13
C GLY A 84 8.62 13.33 7.60
N ALA A 85 8.95 12.15 8.15
CA ALA A 85 8.75 11.86 9.57
C ALA A 85 9.62 12.79 10.45
N PRO A 86 9.04 13.74 11.21
CA PRO A 86 9.73 14.32 12.34
C PRO A 86 9.81 13.27 13.45
N GLU A 87 10.79 13.40 14.33
CA GLU A 87 11.02 12.50 15.47
C GLU A 87 9.78 12.45 16.37
N GLY A 88 8.90 11.45 16.14
CA GLY A 88 7.61 11.33 16.81
C GLY A 88 6.50 10.91 15.84
N GLU A 89 6.49 9.64 15.45
CA GLU A 89 5.43 9.04 14.63
C GLU A 89 4.10 9.16 15.43
N ALA A 90 3.17 10.00 14.96
CA ALA A 90 1.90 10.19 15.66
C ALA A 90 1.13 8.86 15.73
N GLU A 91 0.48 8.55 16.85
CA GLU A 91 -0.38 7.36 17.04
C GLU A 91 -1.22 6.96 15.80
N PRO A 92 -1.94 7.89 15.12
CA PRO A 92 -2.72 7.53 13.93
C PRO A 92 -1.86 7.14 12.71
N GLN A 93 -0.64 7.65 12.60
CA GLN A 93 0.32 7.29 11.56
C GLN A 93 0.91 5.90 11.81
N LEU A 94 1.21 5.56 13.07
CA LEU A 94 1.65 4.22 13.45
C LEU A 94 0.54 3.19 13.18
N ALA A 95 -0.71 3.51 13.53
CA ALA A 95 -1.85 2.65 13.22
C ALA A 95 -1.99 2.41 11.71
N LEU A 96 -1.85 3.46 10.88
CA LEU A 96 -1.85 3.36 9.42
C LEU A 96 -0.76 2.42 8.91
N LEU A 97 0.48 2.55 9.41
CA LEU A 97 1.61 1.70 8.99
C LEU A 97 1.37 0.23 9.34
N ARG A 98 0.83 -0.06 10.53
CA ARG A 98 0.52 -1.44 10.95
C ARG A 98 -0.59 -2.07 10.12
N ASP A 99 -1.62 -1.29 9.79
CA ASP A 99 -2.70 -1.78 8.93
C ASP A 99 -2.23 -2.00 7.49
N LEU A 100 -1.39 -1.12 6.97
CA LEU A 100 -0.75 -1.29 5.67
C LEU A 100 0.15 -2.53 5.65
N GLU A 101 0.96 -2.75 6.69
CA GLU A 101 1.79 -3.96 6.84
C GLU A 101 0.92 -5.22 6.75
N ARG A 102 -0.16 -5.28 7.53
CA ARG A 102 -1.09 -6.42 7.51
C ARG A 102 -1.68 -6.66 6.12
N SER A 103 -2.10 -5.62 5.41
CA SER A 103 -2.61 -5.75 4.05
C SER A 103 -1.57 -6.29 3.07
N ILE A 104 -0.32 -5.86 3.20
CA ILE A 104 0.80 -6.33 2.38
C ILE A 104 1.13 -7.81 2.70
N ASP A 105 1.15 -8.21 3.97
CA ASP A 105 1.37 -9.59 4.37
C ASP A 105 0.23 -10.51 3.89
N SER A 106 -1.03 -10.10 4.03
CA SER A 106 -2.15 -10.88 3.48
C SER A 106 -2.07 -11.04 1.97
N PHE A 107 -1.57 -10.03 1.25
CA PHE A 107 -1.36 -10.14 -0.18
C PHE A 107 -0.26 -11.14 -0.52
N ASP A 108 0.90 -11.03 0.14
CA ASP A 108 2.03 -11.94 -0.07
C ASP A 108 1.62 -13.39 0.23
N GLU A 109 0.83 -13.64 1.28
CA GLU A 109 0.33 -14.96 1.64
C GLU A 109 -0.61 -15.55 0.56
N VAL A 110 -1.54 -14.75 0.02
CA VAL A 110 -2.46 -15.18 -1.05
C VAL A 110 -1.72 -15.48 -2.36
N HIS A 111 -0.56 -14.86 -2.61
CA HIS A 111 0.21 -15.05 -3.85
C HIS A 111 1.37 -16.05 -3.73
N ARG A 112 1.77 -16.42 -2.51
CA ARG A 112 2.70 -17.53 -2.24
C ARG A 112 2.03 -18.91 -2.25
N GLY A 113 0.70 -18.96 -2.28
CA GLY A 113 -0.13 -20.18 -2.31
C GLY A 113 -0.22 -20.84 -3.67
#